data_AF-A0A350XKP1-F1
#
_entry.id   AF-A0A350XKP1-F1
#
_cell.length_a   1.000
_cell.length_b   1.000
_cell.length_c   1.000
_cell.angle_alpha   90.00
_cell.angle_beta   90.00
_cell.angle_gamma   90.00
#
_symmetry.space_group_name_H-M   'P 1'
#
loop_
_entity.id
_entity.type
_entity.pdbx_description
1 polymer ?
#
loop_
_entity_poly.entity_id
_entity_poly.type
_entity_poly.pdbx_seq_one_letter_code
_entity_poly.pdbx_strand_id
1 'polypeptide(L)' 'MTLTERFKRFTILHSNDMHGDFLAEASGLGEGHVIGGMALLSGYINKVRQSEKNVLFVISGDMLQGSTIDSEYQGISTI' A
#
# COMPACT_ATOMS: atom_id res chain seq x y z
N MET A 1 -22.51 20.47 18.71
CA MET A 1 -21.70 20.33 19.95
C MET A 1 -20.71 19.19 19.69
N THR A 2 -19.44 19.49 19.43
CA THR A 2 -18.43 18.46 19.14
C THR A 2 -17.85 17.93 20.45
N LEU A 3 -18.19 16.68 20.78
CA LEU A 3 -17.58 15.94 21.89
C LEU A 3 -16.12 15.61 21.51
N THR A 4 -15.16 16.31 22.11
CA THR A 4 -13.73 16.01 21.94
C THR A 4 -13.35 14.81 22.81
N GLU A 5 -13.14 13.65 22.18
CA GLU A 5 -12.58 12.47 22.86
C GLU A 5 -11.18 12.78 23.40
N ARG A 6 -10.93 12.49 24.69
CA ARG A 6 -9.64 12.69 25.37
C ARG A 6 -8.50 11.88 24.73
N PHE A 7 -8.80 10.68 24.25
CA PHE A 7 -7.84 9.78 23.60
C PHE A 7 -8.31 9.48 22.18
N LYS A 8 -7.35 9.44 21.25
CA LYS A 8 -7.60 9.11 19.84
C LYS A 8 -6.91 7.81 19.51
N ARG A 9 -7.65 6.89 18.89
CA ARG A 9 -7.08 5.68 18.29
C ARG A 9 -6.60 6.01 16.89
N PHE A 10 -5.37 5.61 16.58
CA PHE A 10 -4.82 5.67 15.24
C PHE A 10 -4.56 4.25 14.74
N THR A 11 -4.92 4.00 13.49
CA THR A 11 -4.56 2.80 12.76
C THR A 11 -3.41 3.16 11.84
N ILE A 12 -2.26 2.53 12.03
CA ILE A 12 -1.08 2.74 11.18
C ILE A 12 -0.94 1.52 10.29
N LEU A 13 -1.09 1.75 8.99
CA LEU A 13 -0.71 0.82 7.94
C LEU A 13 0.68 1.21 7.45
N HIS A 14 1.56 0.25 7.22
CA HIS A 14 2.89 0.53 6.69
C HIS A 14 3.30 -0.46 5.60
N SER A 15 4.22 0.01 4.75
CA SER A 15 4.97 -0.82 3.79
C SER A 15 6.44 -0.40 3.81
N ASN A 16 7.31 -1.28 3.33
CA ASN A 16 8.74 -1.07 3.21
C ASN A 16 9.25 -1.98 2.07
N ASP A 17 10.42 -1.65 1.49
CA ASP A 17 11.14 -2.52 0.57
C ASP A 17 10.29 -3.02 -0.61
N MET A 18 9.47 -2.13 -1.18
CA MET A 18 8.61 -2.50 -2.31
C MET A 18 9.43 -2.75 -3.59
N HIS A 19 10.62 -2.18 -3.73
CA HIS A 19 11.57 -2.45 -4.83
C HIS A 19 10.96 -2.45 -6.24
N GLY A 20 9.92 -1.64 -6.46
CA GLY A 20 9.21 -1.58 -7.73
C GLY A 20 8.35 -2.81 -8.07
N ASP A 21 8.00 -3.65 -7.09
CA ASP A 21 7.05 -4.76 -7.21
C ASP A 21 5.60 -4.25 -7.29
N PHE A 22 5.29 -3.64 -8.44
CA PHE A 22 4.00 -2.98 -8.66
C PHE A 22 2.91 -3.94 -9.13
N LEU A 23 3.29 -5.10 -9.67
CA LEU A 23 2.38 -6.11 -10.21
C LEU A 23 2.10 -7.18 -9.15
N ALA A 24 0.94 -7.83 -9.25
CA ALA A 24 0.64 -8.94 -8.36
C ALA A 24 1.31 -10.22 -8.87
N GLU A 25 1.91 -10.98 -7.97
CA GLU A 25 2.59 -12.24 -8.28
C GLU A 25 1.70 -13.45 -7.96
N ALA A 26 1.86 -14.54 -8.71
CA ALA A 26 1.16 -15.78 -8.40
C ALA A 26 1.67 -16.35 -7.07
N SER A 27 0.77 -16.64 -6.13
CA SER A 27 1.13 -17.04 -4.77
C SER A 27 1.57 -18.50 -4.62
N GLY A 28 1.55 -19.27 -5.70
CA GLY A 28 1.80 -20.72 -5.68
C GLY A 28 0.68 -21.56 -5.05
N LEU A 29 -0.41 -20.94 -4.59
CA LEU A 29 -1.54 -21.61 -3.91
C LEU A 29 -2.64 -22.12 -4.86
N GLY A 30 -2.42 -22.05 -6.17
CA GLY A 30 -3.37 -22.46 -7.21
C GLY A 30 -3.79 -21.30 -8.12
N GLU A 31 -4.59 -21.61 -9.15
CA GLU A 31 -5.06 -20.61 -10.11
C GLU A 31 -5.85 -19.49 -9.42
N GLY A 32 -5.65 -18.25 -9.88
CA GLY A 32 -6.36 -17.06 -9.38
C GLY A 32 -5.88 -16.49 -8.05
N HIS A 33 -4.93 -17.13 -7.37
CA HIS A 33 -4.38 -16.61 -6.12
C HIS A 33 -3.13 -15.80 -6.39
N VAL A 34 -3.24 -14.49 -6.17
CA VAL A 34 -2.14 -13.54 -6.31
C VAL A 34 -1.82 -12.85 -5.00
N ILE A 35 -0.57 -12.46 -4.82
CA ILE A 35 -0.05 -11.70 -3.67
C ILE A 35 0.65 -10.44 -4.18
N GLY A 36 0.73 -9.42 -3.33
CA GLY A 36 1.43 -8.18 -3.68
C GLY A 36 0.70 -7.32 -4.71
N GLY A 37 1.45 -6.40 -5.33
CA GLY A 37 0.93 -5.46 -6.32
C GLY A 37 0.11 -4.30 -5.75
N MET A 38 0.23 -3.16 -6.44
CA MET A 38 -0.37 -1.88 -6.01
C MET A 38 -1.90 -1.90 -5.97
N ALA A 39 -2.54 -2.68 -6.85
CA ALA A 39 -4.00 -2.77 -6.91
C ALA A 39 -4.58 -3.43 -5.64
N LEU A 40 -4.00 -4.54 -5.18
CA LEU A 40 -4.44 -5.22 -3.96
C LEU A 40 -4.15 -4.37 -2.72
N LEU A 41 -2.97 -3.76 -2.66
CA LEU A 41 -2.59 -2.84 -1.59
C LEU A 41 -3.56 -1.65 -1.50
N SER A 42 -3.88 -1.01 -2.63
CA SER A 42 -4.84 0.10 -2.70
C SER A 42 -6.23 -0.32 -2.23
N GLY A 43 -6.71 -1.48 -2.68
CA GLY A 43 -7.99 -2.03 -2.23
C GLY A 43 -8.04 -2.25 -0.71
N TYR A 44 -6.98 -2.82 -0.14
CA TYR A 44 -6.87 -3.05 1.30
C TYR A 44 -6.82 -1.74 2.10
N ILE A 45 -5.99 -0.77 1.70
CA ILE A 45 -5.89 0.54 2.34
C ILE A 45 -7.25 1.25 2.33
N ASN A 46 -7.96 1.21 1.19
CA ASN A 46 -9.28 1.82 1.07
C ASN A 46 -10.32 1.15 1.97
N LYS A 47 -10.31 -0.18 2.07
CA LYS A 47 -11.17 -0.92 3.00
C LYS A 47 -10.93 -0.50 4.46
N VAL A 48 -9.67 -0.38 4.87
CA VAL A 48 -9.32 0.05 6.24
C VAL A 48 -9.73 1.50 6.48
N ARG A 49 -9.49 2.40 5.52
CA ARG A 49 -9.93 3.82 5.60
C ARG A 49 -11.45 3.99 5.71
N GLN A 50 -12.23 3.07 5.13
CA GLN A 50 -13.68 3.04 5.29
C GLN A 50 -14.12 2.50 6.66
N SER A 51 -13.31 1.66 7.29
CA SER A 51 -13.64 0.99 8.56
C SER A 51 -13.12 1.74 9.79
N GLU A 52 -12.10 2.58 9.63
CA GLU A 52 -11.35 3.19 10.71
C GLU A 52 -11.30 4.71 10.61
N LYS A 53 -11.46 5.40 11.75
CA LYS A 53 -11.64 6.86 11.80
C LYS A 53 -10.34 7.65 11.53
N ASN A 54 -9.22 7.24 12.12
CA ASN A 54 -7.93 7.92 11.97
C ASN A 54 -6.90 6.93 11.44
N VAL A 55 -6.67 6.94 10.12
CA VAL A 55 -5.76 6.00 9.45
C VAL A 55 -4.58 6.74 8.85
N LEU A 56 -3.38 6.26 9.14
CA LEU A 56 -2.15 6.68 8.46
C LEU A 56 -1.64 5.51 7.65
N PHE A 57 -1.29 5.76 6.38
CA PHE A 57 -0.51 4.82 5.59
C PHE A 57 0.87 5.44 5.36
N VAL A 58 1.91 4.72 5.77
CA VAL A 58 3.30 5.18 5.70
C VAL A 58 4.16 4.21 4.89
N ILE A 59 5.17 4.74 4.23
CA ILE A 59 6.11 3.98 3.42
C ILE A 59 7.49 4.23 4.00
N SER A 60 8.17 3.17 4.44
CA SER A 60 9.42 3.26 5.21
C SER A 60 10.69 3.19 4.34
N GLY A 61 10.62 3.58 3.06
CA GLY A 61 11.76 3.59 2.14
C GLY A 61 11.76 2.42 1.15
N ASP A 62 12.80 2.37 0.31
CA ASP A 62 13.07 1.32 -0.69
C ASP A 62 11.90 1.02 -1.65
N MET A 63 11.29 2.11 -2.11
CA MET A 63 10.22 2.09 -3.12
C MET A 63 10.73 1.89 -4.54
N LEU A 64 11.90 2.46 -4.84
CA LEU A 64 12.42 2.65 -6.19
C LEU A 64 13.85 2.14 -6.24
N GLN A 65 13.98 0.84 -6.52
CA GLN A 65 15.16 0.21 -7.09
C GLN A 65 14.80 -1.25 -7.35
N GLY A 66 14.58 -1.65 -8.62
CA GLY A 66 14.42 -3.08 -8.92
C GLY A 66 13.61 -3.46 -10.17
N SER A 67 12.69 -2.64 -10.67
CA SER A 67 11.85 -3.00 -11.82
C SER A 67 12.12 -2.15 -13.07
N THR A 68 11.84 -2.67 -14.27
CA THR A 68 11.99 -1.95 -15.56
C THR A 68 11.24 -0.61 -15.56
N ILE A 69 10.14 -0.53 -14.80
CA ILE A 69 9.34 0.69 -14.60
C ILE A 69 10.16 1.80 -13.91
N ASP A 70 11.05 1.45 -12.99
CA ASP A 70 11.94 2.42 -12.35
C ASP A 70 12.96 3.00 -13.36
N SER A 71 13.52 2.14 -14.23
CA SER A 71 14.48 2.55 -15.25
C SER A 71 13.88 3.38 -16.39
N GLU A 72 12.63 3.11 -16.78
CA GLU A 72 11.96 3.81 -17.89
C GLU A 72 11.31 5.12 -17.44
N TYR A 73 10.76 5.18 -16.21
CA TYR A 73 9.94 6.32 -15.77
C TYR A 73 10.63 7.21 -14.74
N GLN A 74 11.82 6.86 -14.24
CA GLN A 74 12.66 7.72 -13.38
C GLN A 74 11.89 8.32 -12.18
N GLY A 75 10.95 7.56 -11.60
CA GLY A 75 10.12 8.03 -10.48
C GLY A 75 8.92 8.91 -10.87
N ILE A 76 8.63 9.11 -12.16
CA ILE A 76 7.43 9.81 -12.63
C ILE A 76 6.29 8.79 -12.76
N SER A 77 5.36 8.79 -11.80
CA SER A 77 4.17 7.93 -11.84
C SER A 77 3.34 8.23 -13.08
N THR A 78 3.16 7.26 -13.98
CA THR A 78 2.18 7.34 -15.09
C THR A 78 0.90 6.54 -14.76
N ILE A 79 0.64 6.30 -13.47
CA ILE A 79 -0.59 5.71 -12.93
C ILE A 79 -1.19 6.69 -11.93
#